data_AF-A0A382DMU0-F1
#
_entry.id   AF-A0A382DMU0-F1
#
_cell.length_a   1.000
_cell.length_b   1.000
_cell.length_c   1.000
_cell.angle_alpha   90.00
_cell.angle_beta   90.00
_cell.angle_gamma   90.00
#
_symmetry.space_group_name_H-M   'P 1'
#
loop_
_entity.id
_entity.type
_entity.pdbx_description
1 polymer ?
#
loop_
_entity_poly.entity_id
_entity_poly.type
_entity_poly.pdbx_seq_one_letter_code
_entity_poly.pdbx_strand_id
1 'polypeptide(L)'
;WKANAEGDDVHLFENEKQIATYHFLRQQGKKRKANRCLADFVAPLTSGKQDYMGSFVCTAGLGIEKQLAVFEKDHDDYNSIMLKVIADRLAEALTEYMHEKIRKEIWGYASDEKLANEDLIAEKYRGIRPAPGYTACPDHTEKEKIFSLLNAEQIGAKLTENMAMFPNATVSGYYFSNPVAKYFSVGKVQDDQIADYAKRKNITTKEVEKWLRSNI
;
A
#
# COMPACT_ATOMS: atom_id res chain seq x y z
N TRP A 1 -10.10 7.91 -5.50
CA TRP A 1 -10.71 7.91 -6.84
C TRP A 1 -11.98 7.08 -6.83
N LYS A 2 -12.87 7.32 -7.81
CA LYS A 2 -13.93 6.35 -8.14
C LYS A 2 -13.24 5.03 -8.50
N ALA A 3 -13.73 3.92 -7.98
CA ALA A 3 -13.10 2.63 -8.19
C ALA A 3 -14.11 1.49 -8.20
N ASN A 4 -13.85 0.48 -9.01
CA ASN A 4 -14.64 -0.74 -9.05
C ASN A 4 -13.75 -1.94 -9.37
N ALA A 5 -14.12 -3.10 -8.84
CA ALA A 5 -13.38 -4.33 -9.07
C ALA A 5 -13.81 -5.04 -10.37
N GLU A 6 -12.85 -5.64 -11.05
CA GLU A 6 -13.06 -6.63 -12.12
C GLU A 6 -12.15 -7.82 -11.87
N GLY A 7 -12.74 -8.98 -11.55
CA GLY A 7 -11.96 -10.15 -11.11
C GLY A 7 -11.12 -9.85 -9.87
N ASP A 8 -9.80 -9.99 -10.01
CA ASP A 8 -8.82 -9.77 -8.93
C ASP A 8 -8.16 -8.38 -8.97
N ASP A 9 -8.67 -7.48 -9.81
CA ASP A 9 -8.14 -6.14 -10.01
C ASP A 9 -9.14 -5.06 -9.57
N VAL A 10 -8.62 -3.85 -9.34
CA VAL A 10 -9.42 -2.65 -9.10
C VAL A 10 -9.06 -1.58 -10.11
N HIS A 11 -10.05 -1.16 -10.91
CA HIS A 11 -9.91 -0.05 -11.84
C HIS A 11 -10.19 1.27 -11.14
N LEU A 12 -9.34 2.27 -11.39
CA LEU A 12 -9.48 3.63 -10.88
C LEU A 12 -9.94 4.56 -11.99
N PHE A 13 -10.89 5.42 -11.67
CA PHE A 13 -11.50 6.34 -12.61
C PHE A 13 -11.40 7.78 -12.14
N GLU A 14 -11.16 8.68 -13.10
CA GLU A 14 -11.24 10.13 -12.95
C GLU A 14 -11.96 10.69 -14.18
N ASN A 15 -12.99 11.53 -13.97
CA ASN A 15 -13.82 12.09 -15.05
C ASN A 15 -14.35 11.00 -16.02
N GLU A 16 -14.84 9.88 -15.47
CA GLU A 16 -15.34 8.70 -16.21
C GLU A 16 -14.30 7.98 -17.10
N LYS A 17 -13.02 8.35 -17.02
CA LYS A 17 -11.93 7.65 -17.71
C LYS A 17 -11.15 6.80 -16.72
N GLN A 18 -10.84 5.57 -17.13
CA GLN A 18 -9.93 4.71 -16.38
C GLN A 18 -8.51 5.29 -16.45
N ILE A 19 -7.93 5.60 -15.30
CA ILE A 19 -6.59 6.21 -15.20
C ILE A 19 -5.52 5.20 -14.78
N ALA A 20 -5.91 4.13 -14.09
CA ALA A 20 -5.03 3.07 -13.64
C ALA A 20 -5.80 1.82 -13.23
N THR A 21 -5.07 0.72 -13.09
CA THR A 21 -5.55 -0.53 -12.49
C THR A 21 -4.58 -0.97 -11.41
N TYR A 22 -5.05 -1.23 -10.20
CA TYR A 22 -4.28 -1.97 -9.20
C TYR A 22 -4.55 -3.45 -9.35
N HIS A 23 -3.49 -4.27 -9.36
CA HIS A 23 -3.63 -5.72 -9.48
C HIS A 23 -3.33 -6.41 -8.16
N PHE A 24 -4.24 -7.28 -7.75
CA PHE A 24 -4.10 -8.05 -6.53
C PHE A 24 -3.98 -9.55 -6.83
N LEU A 25 -3.50 -10.26 -5.81
CA LEU A 25 -3.41 -11.71 -5.79
C LEU A 25 -4.48 -12.28 -4.86
N ARG A 26 -4.96 -13.45 -5.21
CA ARG A 26 -5.92 -14.23 -4.46
C ARG A 26 -5.24 -15.41 -3.77
N GLN A 27 -5.67 -15.70 -2.55
CA GLN A 27 -5.27 -16.91 -1.84
C GLN A 27 -5.59 -18.16 -2.69
N GLN A 28 -4.68 -19.13 -2.79
CA GLN A 28 -4.94 -20.41 -3.47
C GLN A 28 -4.84 -21.64 -2.55
N GLY A 29 -4.46 -21.46 -1.28
CA GLY A 29 -4.44 -22.54 -0.30
C GLY A 29 -5.86 -23.08 0.01
N LYS A 30 -5.98 -24.40 0.19
CA LYS A 30 -7.25 -25.05 0.55
C LYS A 30 -7.76 -24.57 1.92
N LYS A 31 -8.93 -23.94 1.96
CA LYS A 31 -9.54 -23.39 3.18
C LYS A 31 -11.04 -23.71 3.25
N ARG A 32 -11.60 -23.70 4.46
CA ARG A 32 -13.05 -23.84 4.70
C ARG A 32 -13.84 -22.57 4.32
N LYS A 33 -13.18 -21.42 4.34
CA LYS A 33 -13.76 -20.12 3.95
C LYS A 33 -13.27 -19.75 2.55
N ALA A 34 -13.98 -18.83 1.90
CA ALA A 34 -13.60 -18.30 0.60
C ALA A 34 -12.16 -17.74 0.60
N ASN A 35 -11.47 -17.94 -0.52
CA ASN A 35 -10.15 -17.42 -0.77
C ASN A 35 -10.21 -15.92 -1.03
N ARG A 36 -9.46 -15.15 -0.24
CA ARG A 36 -9.52 -13.68 -0.26
C ARG A 36 -8.59 -13.09 -1.31
N CYS A 37 -9.06 -12.00 -1.89
CA CYS A 37 -8.30 -11.02 -2.66
C CYS A 37 -8.63 -9.62 -2.11
N LEU A 38 -7.70 -8.66 -2.19
CA LEU A 38 -7.98 -7.29 -1.76
C LEU A 38 -9.06 -6.62 -2.63
N ALA A 39 -9.16 -6.99 -3.91
CA ALA A 39 -10.22 -6.53 -4.81
C ALA A 39 -11.64 -6.87 -4.31
N ASP A 40 -11.79 -7.93 -3.50
CA ASP A 40 -13.08 -8.33 -2.92
C ASP A 40 -13.69 -7.25 -2.01
N PHE A 41 -12.88 -6.29 -1.55
CA PHE A 41 -13.33 -5.19 -0.68
C PHE A 41 -13.80 -3.95 -1.44
N VAL A 42 -13.77 -3.97 -2.78
CA VAL A 42 -14.29 -2.91 -3.65
C VAL A 42 -15.46 -3.46 -4.45
N ALA A 43 -16.55 -2.69 -4.60
CA ALA A 43 -17.73 -3.15 -5.30
C ALA A 43 -17.39 -3.53 -6.75
N PRO A 44 -17.85 -4.69 -7.26
CA PRO A 44 -17.54 -5.11 -8.61
C PRO A 44 -18.27 -4.23 -9.62
N LEU A 45 -17.66 -4.03 -10.80
CA LEU A 45 -18.26 -3.27 -11.91
C LEU A 45 -19.68 -3.76 -12.26
N THR A 46 -19.89 -5.08 -12.21
CA THR A 46 -21.18 -5.73 -12.50
C THR A 46 -22.28 -5.43 -11.48
N SER A 47 -21.94 -4.88 -10.31
CA SER A 47 -22.94 -4.55 -9.27
C SER A 47 -23.73 -3.28 -9.55
N GLY A 48 -23.25 -2.43 -10.47
CA GLY A 48 -23.82 -1.09 -10.71
C GLY A 48 -23.66 -0.12 -9.53
N LYS A 49 -22.92 -0.48 -8.47
CA LYS A 49 -22.64 0.39 -7.34
C LYS A 49 -21.33 1.14 -7.56
N GLN A 50 -21.37 2.46 -7.43
CA GLN A 50 -20.16 3.27 -7.37
C GLN A 50 -19.43 3.00 -6.04
N ASP A 51 -18.18 2.60 -6.12
CA ASP A 51 -17.29 2.50 -4.95
C ASP A 51 -16.05 3.39 -5.15
N TYR A 52 -15.16 3.40 -4.16
CA TYR A 52 -13.99 4.25 -4.13
C TYR A 52 -12.79 3.52 -3.53
N MET A 53 -11.62 3.94 -3.95
CA MET A 53 -10.35 3.48 -3.41
C MET A 53 -9.37 4.65 -3.35
N GLY A 54 -8.54 4.68 -2.31
CA GLY A 54 -7.49 5.67 -2.14
C GLY A 54 -6.10 5.03 -2.12
N SER A 55 -5.07 5.88 -2.16
CA SER A 55 -3.69 5.49 -1.90
C SER A 55 -2.96 6.65 -1.22
N PHE A 56 -1.78 6.38 -0.68
CA PHE A 56 -0.96 7.37 -0.01
C PHE A 56 0.54 7.12 -0.23
N VAL A 57 1.31 8.20 -0.14
CA VAL A 57 2.76 8.18 0.12
C VAL A 57 3.01 9.18 1.23
N CYS A 58 3.61 8.73 2.33
CA CYS A 58 3.98 9.53 3.48
C CYS A 58 5.48 9.39 3.69
N THR A 59 6.20 10.50 3.75
CA THR A 59 7.65 10.50 3.88
C THR A 59 8.10 11.44 5.00
N ALA A 60 9.15 11.03 5.68
CA ALA A 60 9.88 11.81 6.66
C ALA A 60 11.39 11.64 6.42
N GLY A 61 12.20 12.41 7.16
CA GLY A 61 13.65 12.29 7.05
C GLY A 61 14.23 12.79 5.72
N LEU A 62 13.54 13.68 5.01
CA LEU A 62 14.12 14.35 3.84
C LEU A 62 15.35 15.17 4.26
N GLY A 63 16.48 14.93 3.61
CA GLY A 63 17.72 15.70 3.82
C GLY A 63 18.52 15.32 5.07
N ILE A 64 18.17 14.24 5.76
CA ILE A 64 18.92 13.75 6.93
C ILE A 64 20.34 13.30 6.56
N GLU A 65 20.62 13.02 5.28
CA GLU A 65 21.91 12.55 4.79
C GLU A 65 23.05 13.51 5.15
N LYS A 66 22.78 14.82 5.15
CA LYS A 66 23.75 15.83 5.55
C LYS A 66 24.15 15.67 7.02
N GLN A 67 23.17 15.41 7.88
CA GLN A 67 23.42 15.24 9.31
C GLN A 67 24.03 13.87 9.60
N LEU A 68 23.63 12.83 8.88
CA LEU A 68 24.22 11.50 8.99
C LEU A 68 25.71 11.51 8.61
N ALA A 69 26.10 12.28 7.59
CA ALA A 69 27.50 12.42 7.22
C ALA A 69 28.34 13.14 8.30
N VAL A 70 27.74 14.07 9.05
CA VAL A 70 28.40 14.69 10.22
C VAL A 70 28.61 13.65 11.32
N PHE A 71 27.56 12.91 11.69
CA PHE A 71 27.68 11.86 12.70
C PHE A 71 28.68 10.77 12.32
N GLU A 72 28.71 10.36 11.06
CA GLU A 72 29.68 9.37 10.58
C GLU A 72 31.13 9.86 10.68
N LYS A 73 31.38 11.14 10.33
CA LYS A 73 32.71 11.76 10.46
C LYS A 73 33.16 11.84 11.92
N ASP A 74 32.23 12.08 12.83
CA ASP A 74 32.50 12.19 14.26
C ASP A 74 32.49 10.82 14.98
N HIS A 75 32.32 9.71 14.23
CA HIS A 75 32.16 8.34 14.75
C HIS A 75 31.02 8.21 15.79
N ASP A 76 29.96 8.99 15.60
CA ASP A 76 28.77 9.03 16.45
C ASP A 76 27.68 8.09 15.91
N ASP A 77 27.92 6.79 16.04
CA ASP A 77 26.99 5.76 15.60
C ASP A 77 25.64 5.85 16.31
N TYR A 78 25.63 6.28 17.58
CA TYR A 78 24.42 6.40 18.38
C TYR A 78 23.46 7.43 17.77
N ASN A 79 23.92 8.65 17.51
CA ASN A 79 23.06 9.69 16.95
C ASN A 79 22.71 9.42 15.48
N SER A 80 23.59 8.76 14.72
CA SER A 80 23.28 8.27 13.37
C SER A 80 22.10 7.29 13.37
N ILE A 81 22.13 6.30 14.27
CA ILE A 81 21.03 5.34 14.44
C ILE A 81 19.78 6.06 14.97
N MET A 82 19.93 6.91 15.98
CA MET A 82 18.81 7.62 16.60
C MET A 82 18.05 8.48 15.60
N LEU A 83 18.76 9.25 14.75
CA LEU A 83 18.12 10.08 13.72
C LEU A 83 17.33 9.24 12.72
N LYS A 84 17.87 8.10 12.28
CA LYS A 84 17.18 7.16 11.38
C LYS A 84 15.92 6.59 12.04
N VAL A 85 16.00 6.18 13.30
CA VAL A 85 14.87 5.64 14.07
C VAL A 85 13.78 6.69 14.25
N ILE A 86 14.14 7.93 14.61
CA ILE A 86 13.16 9.02 14.77
C ILE A 86 12.48 9.30 13.42
N ALA A 87 13.23 9.38 12.33
CA ALA A 87 12.65 9.60 11.00
C ALA A 87 11.65 8.49 10.63
N ASP A 88 12.00 7.23 10.88
CA ASP A 88 11.13 6.09 10.65
C ASP A 88 9.84 6.14 11.50
N ARG A 89 9.96 6.46 12.79
CA ARG A 89 8.78 6.64 13.66
C ARG A 89 7.88 7.79 13.22
N LEU A 90 8.45 8.88 12.69
CA LEU A 90 7.69 10.00 12.14
C LEU A 90 6.95 9.61 10.85
N ALA A 91 7.55 8.81 9.97
CA ALA A 91 6.89 8.33 8.75
C ALA A 91 5.68 7.44 9.06
N GLU A 92 5.79 6.56 10.06
CA GLU A 92 4.68 5.71 10.52
C GLU A 92 3.60 6.55 11.22
N ALA A 93 3.98 7.49 12.08
CA ALA A 93 3.03 8.39 12.75
C ALA A 93 2.27 9.27 11.74
N LEU A 94 2.95 9.79 10.72
CA LEU A 94 2.33 10.54 9.63
C LEU A 94 1.33 9.65 8.86
N THR A 95 1.68 8.38 8.65
CA THR A 95 0.79 7.42 7.98
C THR A 95 -0.48 7.15 8.79
N GLU A 96 -0.37 6.95 10.10
CA GLU A 96 -1.54 6.76 10.98
C GLU A 96 -2.42 8.02 11.01
N TYR A 97 -1.79 9.20 11.16
CA TYR A 97 -2.48 10.48 11.14
C TYR A 97 -3.21 10.73 9.82
N MET A 98 -2.55 10.48 8.68
CA MET A 98 -3.17 10.63 7.37
C MET A 98 -4.31 9.63 7.17
N HIS A 99 -4.17 8.41 7.67
CA HIS A 99 -5.25 7.44 7.62
C HIS A 99 -6.45 7.91 8.45
N GLU A 100 -6.25 8.38 9.69
CA GLU A 100 -7.30 8.96 10.53
C GLU A 100 -8.01 10.12 9.81
N LYS A 101 -7.23 11.05 9.24
CA LYS A 101 -7.76 12.18 8.48
C LYS A 101 -8.57 11.74 7.25
N ILE A 102 -8.13 10.69 6.56
CA ILE A 102 -8.88 10.09 5.45
C ILE A 102 -10.21 9.55 5.93
N ARG A 103 -10.24 8.78 7.03
CA ARG A 103 -11.47 8.21 7.58
C ARG A 103 -12.48 9.28 8.01
N LYS A 104 -12.01 10.34 8.67
CA LYS A 104 -12.85 11.34 9.33
C LYS A 104 -13.23 12.52 8.44
N GLU A 105 -12.31 12.99 7.61
CA GLU A 105 -12.45 14.28 6.93
C GLU A 105 -12.48 14.15 5.40
N ILE A 106 -11.50 13.47 4.81
CA ILE A 106 -11.32 13.50 3.34
C ILE A 106 -12.27 12.51 2.65
N TRP A 107 -12.31 11.26 3.13
CA TRP A 107 -13.30 10.27 2.68
C TRP A 107 -14.54 10.33 3.57
N GLY A 108 -14.37 10.57 4.87
CA GLY A 108 -15.46 10.97 5.77
C GLY A 108 -16.48 9.87 6.10
N TYR A 109 -16.12 8.59 5.93
CA TYR A 109 -17.01 7.47 6.26
C TYR A 109 -17.08 7.14 7.76
N ALA A 110 -16.28 7.81 8.58
CA ALA A 110 -16.24 7.68 10.04
C ALA A 110 -16.00 9.05 10.71
N SER A 111 -16.77 10.07 10.32
CA SER A 111 -16.58 11.46 10.79
C SER A 111 -16.82 11.66 12.30
N ASP A 112 -17.52 10.74 12.95
CA ASP A 112 -17.79 10.69 14.38
C ASP A 112 -16.76 9.88 15.19
N GLU A 113 -15.74 9.31 14.52
CA GLU A 113 -14.68 8.51 15.15
C GLU A 113 -13.91 9.31 16.21
N LYS A 114 -13.78 8.74 17.42
CA LYS A 114 -13.02 9.28 18.55
C LYS A 114 -12.21 8.16 19.18
N LEU A 115 -11.04 7.89 18.61
CA LEU A 115 -10.13 6.86 19.09
C LEU A 115 -8.95 7.47 19.84
N ALA A 116 -8.53 6.84 20.93
CA ALA A 116 -7.24 7.14 21.54
C ALA A 116 -6.11 6.54 20.70
N ASN A 117 -4.87 6.98 20.93
CA ASN A 117 -3.73 6.47 20.18
C ASN A 117 -3.54 4.95 20.33
N GLU A 118 -3.83 4.40 21.51
CA GLU A 118 -3.78 2.95 21.78
C GLU A 118 -4.81 2.18 20.94
N ASP A 119 -5.97 2.79 20.68
CA ASP A 119 -7.01 2.19 19.84
C ASP A 119 -6.65 2.26 18.35
N LEU A 120 -5.94 3.32 17.93
CA LEU A 120 -5.35 3.41 16.58
C LEU A 120 -4.30 2.32 16.37
N ILE A 121 -3.36 2.15 17.32
CA ILE A 121 -2.35 1.08 17.28
C ILE A 121 -3.00 -0.31 17.25
N ALA A 122 -4.11 -0.49 17.97
CA ALA A 122 -4.88 -1.72 17.98
C ALA A 122 -5.81 -1.89 16.76
N GLU A 123 -5.73 -0.99 15.78
CA GLU A 123 -6.52 -0.98 14.54
C GLU A 123 -8.05 -1.05 14.77
N LYS A 124 -8.57 -0.41 15.83
CA LYS A 124 -10.01 -0.46 16.19
C LYS A 124 -10.91 0.38 15.29
N TYR A 125 -10.36 1.02 14.26
CA TYR A 125 -11.11 1.77 13.27
C TYR A 125 -11.70 0.87 12.18
N ARG A 126 -12.63 1.44 11.40
CA ARG A 126 -13.15 0.83 10.19
C ARG A 126 -12.17 1.04 9.01
N GLY A 127 -11.97 0.02 8.19
CA GLY A 127 -11.14 0.09 6.98
C GLY A 127 -9.70 -0.35 7.21
N ILE A 128 -8.92 -0.46 6.13
CA ILE A 128 -7.51 -0.89 6.16
C ILE A 128 -6.65 -0.07 5.20
N ARG A 129 -5.34 -0.09 5.45
CA ARG A 129 -4.33 0.61 4.64
C ARG A 129 -3.15 -0.30 4.18
N PRO A 130 -3.41 -1.38 3.42
CA PRO A 130 -2.36 -2.32 3.04
C PRO A 130 -1.32 -1.68 2.13
N ALA A 131 -0.06 -2.10 2.30
CA ALA A 131 1.09 -1.55 1.61
C ALA A 131 1.75 -2.64 0.71
N PRO A 132 2.06 -2.34 -0.56
CA PRO A 132 2.74 -3.28 -1.44
C PRO A 132 4.08 -3.79 -0.86
N GLY A 133 4.25 -5.11 -0.87
CA GLY A 133 5.34 -5.84 -0.22
C GLY A 133 4.93 -6.52 1.09
N TYR A 134 3.79 -6.16 1.68
CA TYR A 134 3.22 -6.87 2.81
C TYR A 134 2.41 -8.09 2.37
N THR A 135 2.08 -8.96 3.33
CA THR A 135 1.51 -10.29 3.05
C THR A 135 0.19 -10.28 2.26
N ALA A 136 -0.60 -9.20 2.34
CA ALA A 136 -1.87 -9.05 1.63
C ALA A 136 -1.71 -8.63 0.16
N CYS A 137 -0.58 -8.00 -0.18
CA CYS A 137 -0.23 -7.49 -1.51
C CYS A 137 1.29 -7.55 -1.68
N PRO A 138 1.86 -8.76 -1.85
CA PRO A 138 3.31 -8.97 -1.76
C PRO A 138 4.10 -8.42 -2.96
N ASP A 139 3.45 -8.09 -4.07
CA ASP A 139 4.13 -7.53 -5.23
C ASP A 139 4.60 -6.10 -4.97
N HIS A 140 5.91 -5.90 -4.87
CA HIS A 140 6.51 -4.59 -4.65
C HIS A 140 6.34 -3.62 -5.83
N THR A 141 6.15 -4.11 -7.06
CA THR A 141 6.09 -3.27 -8.26
C THR A 141 4.81 -2.44 -8.34
N GLU A 142 3.75 -2.81 -7.61
CA GLU A 142 2.54 -1.99 -7.54
C GLU A 142 2.79 -0.61 -6.88
N LYS A 143 3.93 -0.41 -6.20
CA LYS A 143 4.34 0.93 -5.72
C LYS A 143 4.51 1.92 -6.86
N GLU A 144 4.95 1.49 -8.04
CA GLU A 144 5.18 2.38 -9.20
C GLU A 144 3.89 3.14 -9.56
N LYS A 145 2.75 2.45 -9.54
CA LYS A 145 1.45 3.06 -9.80
C LYS A 145 1.04 4.03 -8.72
N ILE A 146 1.26 3.70 -7.45
CA ILE A 146 0.97 4.60 -6.32
C ILE A 146 1.79 5.88 -6.46
N PHE A 147 3.10 5.74 -6.71
CA PHE A 147 4.02 6.87 -6.83
C PHE A 147 3.68 7.76 -8.02
N SER A 148 3.36 7.14 -9.17
CA SER A 148 2.95 7.85 -10.39
C SER A 148 1.62 8.60 -10.19
N LEU A 149 0.58 7.92 -9.69
CA LEU A 149 -0.75 8.52 -9.48
C LEU A 149 -0.74 9.69 -8.50
N LEU A 150 0.13 9.63 -7.48
CA LEU A 150 0.23 10.65 -6.44
C LEU A 150 1.33 11.69 -6.70
N ASN A 151 2.05 11.59 -7.82
CA ASN A 151 3.22 12.42 -8.11
C ASN A 151 4.20 12.49 -6.91
N ALA A 152 4.54 11.34 -6.33
CA ALA A 152 5.28 11.24 -5.07
C ALA A 152 6.65 11.95 -5.09
N GLU A 153 7.24 12.15 -6.26
CA GLU A 153 8.48 12.93 -6.39
C GLU A 153 8.32 14.38 -5.95
N GLN A 154 7.11 14.97 -6.02
CA GLN A 154 6.84 16.34 -5.58
C GLN A 154 7.02 16.50 -4.07
N ILE A 155 6.81 15.43 -3.30
CA ILE A 155 7.08 15.41 -1.86
C ILE A 155 8.49 14.88 -1.54
N GLY A 156 9.35 14.71 -2.53
CA GLY A 156 10.73 14.24 -2.38
C GLY A 156 10.89 12.72 -2.23
N ALA A 157 9.79 11.95 -2.35
CA ALA A 157 9.83 10.50 -2.26
C ALA A 157 10.08 9.87 -3.64
N LYS A 158 10.94 8.84 -3.70
CA LYS A 158 11.31 8.14 -4.94
C LYS A 158 11.34 6.62 -4.74
N LEU A 159 11.29 5.88 -5.85
CA LEU A 159 11.52 4.43 -5.87
C LEU A 159 12.91 4.14 -6.45
N THR A 160 13.59 3.15 -5.87
CA THR A 160 14.78 2.56 -6.46
C THR A 160 14.39 1.50 -7.50
N GLU A 161 15.35 1.02 -8.28
CA GLU A 161 15.15 -0.09 -9.25
C GLU A 161 14.61 -1.37 -8.60
N ASN A 162 14.85 -1.56 -7.30
CA ASN A 162 14.36 -2.70 -6.51
C ASN A 162 13.06 -2.40 -5.75
N MET A 163 12.36 -1.31 -6.09
CA MET A 163 11.09 -0.90 -5.46
C MET A 163 11.19 -0.60 -3.95
N ALA A 164 12.40 -0.28 -3.49
CA ALA A 164 12.59 0.34 -2.17
C ALA A 164 12.25 1.83 -2.27
N MET A 165 11.69 2.39 -1.21
CA MET A 165 11.34 3.80 -1.16
C MET A 165 12.49 4.61 -0.56
N PHE A 166 12.73 5.80 -1.12
CA PHE A 166 13.70 6.76 -0.64
C PHE A 166 13.00 8.10 -0.36
N PRO A 167 13.23 8.77 0.78
CA PRO A 167 14.00 8.31 1.95
C PRO A 167 13.49 6.99 2.53
N ASN A 168 14.34 6.26 3.26
CA ASN A 168 13.96 4.98 3.89
C ASN A 168 12.75 5.12 4.82
N ALA A 169 12.63 6.28 5.49
CA ALA A 169 11.48 6.68 6.27
C ALA A 169 10.32 7.13 5.36
N THR A 170 9.85 6.21 4.51
CA THR A 170 8.71 6.43 3.61
C THR A 170 7.80 5.22 3.66
N VAL A 171 6.50 5.47 3.77
CA VAL A 171 5.44 4.45 3.74
C VAL A 171 4.49 4.78 2.60
N SER A 172 4.09 3.77 1.83
CA SER A 172 3.08 3.92 0.79
C SER A 172 2.13 2.74 0.78
N GLY A 173 0.90 2.98 0.35
CA GLY A 173 -0.12 1.94 0.34
C GLY A 173 -1.45 2.43 -0.19
N TYR A 174 -2.46 1.60 0.07
CA TYR A 174 -3.84 1.81 -0.36
C TYR A 174 -4.72 2.26 0.80
N TYR A 175 -5.94 2.69 0.49
CA TYR A 175 -7.03 2.83 1.46
C TYR A 175 -8.26 2.07 1.00
N PHE A 176 -8.81 1.24 1.90
CA PHE A 176 -10.08 0.54 1.72
C PHE A 176 -11.04 0.92 2.86
N SER A 177 -12.26 1.36 2.53
CA SER A 177 -13.27 1.79 3.51
C SER A 177 -14.28 0.71 3.88
N ASN A 178 -14.23 -0.44 3.20
CA ASN A 178 -15.20 -1.52 3.40
C ASN A 178 -15.12 -2.03 4.86
N PRO A 179 -16.26 -2.12 5.57
CA PRO A 179 -16.27 -2.44 7.00
C PRO A 179 -15.82 -3.86 7.34
N VAL A 180 -15.78 -4.76 6.36
CA VAL A 180 -15.29 -6.14 6.55
C VAL A 180 -13.88 -6.35 5.98
N ALA A 181 -13.25 -5.29 5.47
CA ALA A 181 -11.87 -5.33 5.03
C ALA A 181 -10.94 -5.65 6.19
N LYS A 182 -9.95 -6.50 5.92
CA LYS A 182 -8.98 -6.94 6.93
C LYS A 182 -7.70 -7.39 6.28
N TYR A 183 -6.61 -7.31 7.03
CA TYR A 183 -5.34 -7.90 6.64
C TYR A 183 -5.43 -9.43 6.56
N PHE A 184 -4.74 -9.98 5.56
CA PHE A 184 -4.54 -11.41 5.38
C PHE A 184 -3.19 -11.67 4.71
N SER A 185 -2.78 -12.94 4.67
CA SER A 185 -1.64 -13.37 3.86
C SER A 185 -2.13 -14.09 2.62
N VAL A 186 -1.70 -13.66 1.43
CA VAL A 186 -1.95 -14.34 0.15
C VAL A 186 -1.42 -15.78 0.21
N GLY A 187 -0.24 -15.97 0.82
CA GLY A 187 0.43 -17.26 0.89
C GLY A 187 1.06 -17.66 -0.44
N LYS A 188 1.14 -18.97 -0.68
CA LYS A 188 1.64 -19.52 -1.95
C LYS A 188 0.58 -19.42 -3.05
N VAL A 189 1.02 -19.00 -4.23
CA VAL A 189 0.23 -18.98 -5.47
C VAL A 189 0.77 -20.05 -6.43
N GLN A 190 -0.01 -20.42 -7.43
CA GLN A 190 0.28 -21.50 -8.37
C GLN A 190 0.49 -20.92 -9.78
N ASP A 191 1.04 -21.73 -10.68
CA ASP A 191 1.47 -21.33 -12.02
C ASP A 191 0.33 -20.70 -12.86
N ASP A 192 -0.91 -21.14 -12.64
CA ASP A 192 -2.10 -20.59 -13.30
C ASP A 192 -2.33 -19.11 -12.95
N GLN A 193 -2.24 -18.76 -11.67
CA GLN A 193 -2.37 -17.39 -11.20
C GLN A 193 -1.16 -16.55 -11.58
N ILE A 194 0.06 -17.12 -11.60
CA ILE A 194 1.26 -16.42 -12.08
C ILE A 194 1.10 -16.04 -13.56
N ALA A 195 0.63 -16.97 -14.40
CA ALA A 195 0.39 -16.72 -15.82
C ALA A 195 -0.71 -15.67 -16.05
N ASP A 196 -1.80 -15.74 -15.29
CA ASP A 196 -2.89 -14.76 -15.35
C ASP A 196 -2.42 -13.36 -14.88
N TYR A 197 -1.70 -13.28 -13.76
CA TYR A 197 -1.18 -12.02 -13.22
C TYR A 197 -0.18 -11.36 -14.18
N ALA A 198 0.70 -12.15 -14.79
CA ALA A 198 1.64 -11.68 -15.82
C ALA A 198 0.89 -11.06 -17.01
N LYS A 199 -0.17 -11.72 -17.48
CA LYS A 199 -1.02 -11.20 -18.56
C LYS A 199 -1.70 -9.88 -18.16
N ARG A 200 -2.30 -9.81 -16.97
CA ARG A 200 -2.97 -8.60 -16.47
C ARG A 200 -2.02 -7.41 -16.34
N LYS A 201 -0.79 -7.67 -15.89
CA LYS A 201 0.28 -6.67 -15.75
C LYS A 201 1.01 -6.34 -17.05
N ASN A 202 0.74 -7.07 -18.13
CA ASN A 202 1.45 -6.96 -19.40
C ASN A 202 2.97 -7.13 -19.25
N ILE A 203 3.39 -8.12 -18.47
CA ILE A 203 4.80 -8.51 -18.26
C ILE A 203 4.97 -10.02 -18.44
N THR A 204 6.21 -10.49 -18.47
CA THR A 204 6.47 -11.93 -18.60
C THR A 204 6.24 -12.68 -17.29
N THR A 205 5.95 -13.99 -17.38
CA THR A 205 5.84 -14.85 -16.19
C THR A 205 7.13 -14.86 -15.38
N LYS A 206 8.30 -14.90 -16.05
CA LYS A 206 9.61 -14.83 -15.39
C LYS A 206 9.79 -13.55 -14.56
N GLU A 207 9.27 -12.42 -15.03
CA GLU A 207 9.31 -11.17 -14.26
C GLU A 207 8.40 -11.24 -13.04
N VAL A 208 7.18 -11.78 -13.19
CA VAL A 208 6.30 -12.03 -12.04
C VAL A 208 6.96 -12.96 -11.02
N GLU A 209 7.56 -14.06 -11.48
CA GLU A 209 8.26 -15.02 -10.61
C GLU A 209 9.44 -14.39 -9.86
N LYS A 210 10.16 -13.46 -10.49
CA LYS A 210 11.23 -12.69 -9.83
C LYS A 210 10.67 -11.89 -8.66
N TRP A 211 9.57 -11.17 -8.85
CA TRP A 211 8.98 -10.30 -7.82
C TRP A 211 8.19 -11.06 -6.77
N LEU A 212 7.59 -12.20 -7.14
CA LEU A 212 6.79 -13.05 -6.26
C LEU A 212 7.53 -14.30 -5.78
N ARG A 213 8.87 -14.29 -5.78
CA ARG A 213 9.69 -15.46 -5.41
C ARG A 213 9.35 -16.04 -4.04
N SER A 214 8.96 -15.20 -3.07
CA SER A 214 8.54 -15.64 -1.73
C SER A 214 7.16 -16.32 -1.72
N ASN A 215 6.35 -16.08 -2.74
CA ASN A 215 4.97 -16.52 -2.88
C ASN A 215 4.78 -17.69 -3.87
N ILE A 216 5.85 -18.18 -4.48
CA ILE A 216 5.83 -19.40 -5.32
C ILE A 216 6.35 -20.59 -4.49
#